data_AF-A0A3C0ATQ8-F1
#
_entry.id   AF-A0A3C0ATQ8-F1
#
_cell.length_a   1.000
_cell.length_b   1.000
_cell.length_c   1.000
_cell.angle_alpha   90.00
_cell.angle_beta   90.00
_cell.angle_gamma   90.00
#
_symmetry.space_group_name_H-M   'P 1'
#
loop_
_entity.id
_entity.type
_entity.pdbx_description
1 polymer ?
#
loop_
_entity_poly.entity_id
_entity_poly.type
_entity_poly.pdbx_seq_one_letter_code
_entity_poly.pdbx_strand_id
1 'polypeptide(L)'
;IPFPYLPRHITYIGGLTIGVPAFILALAPNTRRYIPGFLKRVVRFALPGGIAVALSILLSTWLLPGIMHWDVSNAADLAQLRALNAIVLFVLGILVLARVARPLVGWRGLMVLAFAAIGALGVAIPFVRRFFALIVPRGSTLMATLIMIAVAVAIFLVCVGTARVLSMRKQAGKTEKI
;
A
#
# COMPACT_ATOMS: atom_id res chain seq x y z
N ILE A 1 -3.39 -15.03 -17.53
CA ILE A 1 -2.69 -14.69 -16.26
C ILE A 1 -3.72 -14.78 -15.13
N PRO A 2 -3.57 -15.73 -14.18
CA PRO A 2 -4.49 -15.87 -13.06
C PRO A 2 -4.41 -14.67 -12.09
N PHE A 3 -5.50 -14.43 -11.36
CA PHE A 3 -5.62 -13.24 -10.50
C PHE A 3 -4.52 -13.20 -9.41
N PRO A 4 -3.84 -12.04 -9.23
CA PRO A 4 -2.59 -11.94 -8.45
C PRO A 4 -2.77 -11.98 -6.93
N TYR A 5 -4.01 -11.96 -6.43
CA TYR A 5 -4.35 -12.09 -5.01
C TYR A 5 -5.75 -12.70 -4.86
N LEU A 6 -6.04 -13.28 -3.69
CA LEU A 6 -7.41 -13.72 -3.40
C LEU A 6 -8.27 -12.54 -2.92
N PRO A 7 -9.58 -12.52 -3.21
CA PRO A 7 -10.51 -11.49 -2.74
C PRO A 7 -10.41 -11.23 -1.22
N ARG A 8 -10.20 -12.29 -0.43
CA ARG A 8 -9.99 -12.19 1.03
C ARG A 8 -8.81 -11.28 1.42
N HIS A 9 -7.70 -11.29 0.66
CA HIS A 9 -6.56 -10.43 0.96
C HIS A 9 -6.92 -8.96 0.79
N ILE A 10 -7.71 -8.64 -0.24
CA ILE A 10 -8.16 -7.28 -0.54
C ILE A 10 -9.08 -6.78 0.58
N THR A 11 -9.99 -7.62 1.09
CA THR A 11 -10.89 -7.25 2.19
C THR A 11 -10.11 -6.90 3.47
N TYR A 12 -9.11 -7.71 3.84
CA TYR A 12 -8.28 -7.43 5.03
C TYR A 12 -7.52 -6.13 4.90
N ILE A 13 -6.81 -5.98 3.78
CA ILE A 13 -5.93 -4.83 3.57
C ILE A 13 -6.79 -3.57 3.43
N GLY A 14 -7.86 -3.61 2.64
CA GLY A 14 -8.79 -2.50 2.47
C GLY A 14 -9.44 -2.07 3.78
N GLY A 15 -9.89 -3.03 4.61
CA GLY A 15 -10.48 -2.73 5.92
C GLY A 15 -9.49 -2.05 6.87
N LEU A 16 -8.30 -2.63 7.04
CA LEU A 16 -7.29 -2.16 7.98
C LEU A 16 -6.55 -0.90 7.53
N THR A 17 -6.32 -0.71 6.23
CA THR A 17 -5.47 0.38 5.73
C THR A 17 -6.26 1.56 5.16
N ILE A 18 -7.50 1.33 4.71
CA ILE A 18 -8.34 2.36 4.09
C ILE A 18 -9.60 2.62 4.93
N GLY A 19 -10.38 1.59 5.23
CA GLY A 19 -11.73 1.72 5.81
C GLY A 19 -11.74 2.29 7.23
N VAL A 20 -11.26 1.49 8.20
CA VAL A 20 -11.32 1.87 9.62
C VAL A 20 -10.54 3.15 9.92
N PRO A 21 -9.31 3.35 9.40
CA PRO A 21 -8.59 4.59 9.65
C PRO A 21 -9.28 5.82 9.07
N ALA A 22 -9.85 5.74 7.86
CA ALA A 22 -10.57 6.86 7.26
C ALA A 22 -11.83 7.22 8.05
N PHE A 23 -12.54 6.21 8.56
CA PHE A 23 -13.70 6.42 9.42
C PHE A 23 -13.33 7.15 10.72
N ILE A 24 -12.26 6.71 11.40
CA ILE A 24 -11.80 7.37 12.62
C ILE A 24 -11.31 8.79 12.32
N LEU A 25 -10.59 8.99 11.20
CA LEU A 25 -10.16 10.32 10.76
C LEU A 25 -11.34 11.23 10.41
N ALA A 26 -12.47 10.68 9.95
CA ALA A 26 -13.68 11.44 9.65
C ALA A 26 -14.41 11.93 10.92
N LEU A 27 -14.27 11.22 12.04
CA LEU A 27 -14.78 11.66 13.36
C LEU A 27 -13.91 12.75 14.01
N ALA A 28 -12.71 13.01 13.48
CA ALA A 28 -11.84 14.03 14.02
C ALA A 28 -12.49 15.42 13.84
N PRO A 29 -12.51 16.27 14.90
CA PRO A 29 -13.13 17.59 14.83
C PRO A 29 -12.46 18.42 13.73
N ASN A 30 -13.27 18.85 12.76
CA ASN A 30 -12.83 19.67 11.64
C ASN A 30 -13.62 20.98 11.62
N THR A 31 -12.96 22.07 12.00
CA THR A 31 -13.55 23.43 12.05
C THR A 31 -13.37 24.20 10.73
N ARG A 32 -12.93 23.53 9.66
CA ARG A 32 -12.72 24.14 8.34
C ARG A 32 -14.04 24.19 7.55
N ARG A 33 -14.40 25.38 7.07
CA ARG A 33 -15.51 25.59 6.12
C ARG A 33 -15.24 24.87 4.79
N TYR A 34 -16.30 24.44 4.10
CA TYR A 34 -16.21 23.80 2.79
C TYR A 34 -15.53 24.73 1.76
N ILE A 35 -14.52 24.21 1.06
CA ILE A 35 -13.80 24.93 0.00
C ILE A 35 -14.07 24.20 -1.33
N PRO A 36 -14.48 24.90 -2.40
CA PRO A 36 -14.72 24.27 -3.69
C PRO A 36 -13.46 23.58 -4.25
N GLY A 37 -13.67 22.54 -5.05
CA GLY A 37 -12.57 21.77 -5.67
C GLY A 37 -12.03 20.60 -4.82
N PHE A 38 -12.87 19.99 -3.99
CA PHE A 38 -12.51 18.79 -3.20
C PHE A 38 -12.03 17.64 -4.08
N LEU A 39 -12.81 17.26 -5.11
CA LEU A 39 -12.51 16.13 -5.98
C LEU A 39 -11.13 16.25 -6.66
N LYS A 40 -10.82 17.42 -7.23
CA LYS A 40 -9.52 17.69 -7.87
C LYS A 40 -8.34 17.53 -6.90
N ARG A 41 -8.54 17.90 -5.64
CA ARG A 41 -7.53 17.80 -4.58
C ARG A 41 -7.32 16.34 -4.14
N VAL A 42 -8.43 15.60 -3.97
CA VAL A 42 -8.41 14.17 -3.62
C VAL A 42 -7.77 13.35 -4.74
N VAL A 43 -8.18 13.56 -5.98
CA VAL A 43 -7.65 12.85 -7.15
C VAL A 43 -6.15 13.09 -7.30
N ARG A 44 -5.69 14.35 -7.20
CA ARG A 44 -4.26 14.68 -7.29
C ARG A 44 -3.41 14.10 -6.15
N PHE A 45 -4.03 13.88 -4.99
CA PHE A 45 -3.37 13.25 -3.85
C PHE A 45 -3.35 11.70 -3.96
N ALA A 46 -4.45 11.10 -4.42
CA ALA A 46 -4.62 9.65 -4.51
C ALA A 46 -3.92 9.02 -5.74
N LEU A 47 -3.89 9.72 -6.88
CA LEU A 47 -3.29 9.24 -8.13
C LEU A 47 -1.87 8.67 -7.99
N PRO A 48 -0.88 9.41 -7.44
CA PRO A 48 0.49 8.92 -7.37
C PRO A 48 0.64 7.70 -6.45
N GLY A 49 -0.14 7.64 -5.36
CA GLY A 49 -0.15 6.46 -4.49
C GLY A 49 -0.74 5.24 -5.18
N GLY A 50 -1.88 5.42 -5.87
CA GLY A 50 -2.53 4.34 -6.62
C GLY A 50 -1.68 3.81 -7.78
N ILE A 51 -1.03 4.69 -8.54
CA ILE A 51 -0.13 4.29 -9.63
C ILE A 51 1.06 3.50 -9.09
N ALA A 52 1.67 3.94 -7.99
CA ALA A 52 2.78 3.21 -7.38
C ALA A 52 2.39 1.79 -6.94
N VAL A 53 1.21 1.63 -6.34
CA VAL A 53 0.66 0.33 -5.93
C VAL A 53 0.38 -0.55 -7.15
N ALA A 54 -0.28 0.01 -8.17
CA ALA A 54 -0.60 -0.72 -9.40
C ALA A 54 0.67 -1.21 -10.12
N LEU A 55 1.67 -0.33 -10.29
CA LEU A 55 2.95 -0.68 -10.92
C LEU A 55 3.71 -1.72 -10.12
N SER A 56 3.75 -1.61 -8.79
CA SER A 56 4.44 -2.57 -7.93
C SER A 56 3.83 -3.96 -8.05
N ILE A 57 2.51 -4.06 -8.06
CA ILE A 57 1.79 -5.33 -8.24
C ILE A 57 1.98 -5.89 -9.65
N LEU A 58 1.89 -5.04 -10.67
CA LEU A 58 2.11 -5.45 -12.06
C LEU A 58 3.51 -6.01 -12.25
N LEU A 59 4.55 -5.30 -11.78
CA LEU A 59 5.92 -5.78 -11.79
C LEU A 59 6.04 -7.11 -11.07
N SER A 60 5.49 -7.20 -9.85
CA SER A 60 5.56 -8.44 -9.06
C SER A 60 4.95 -9.62 -9.79
N THR A 61 3.78 -9.44 -10.41
CA THR A 61 3.05 -10.51 -11.09
C THR A 61 3.71 -10.92 -12.40
N TRP A 62 4.44 -10.02 -13.06
CA TRP A 62 5.16 -10.31 -14.31
C TRP A 62 6.56 -10.88 -14.09
N LEU A 63 7.31 -10.36 -13.11
CA LEU A 63 8.71 -10.74 -12.89
C LEU A 63 8.87 -12.00 -12.03
N LEU A 64 8.02 -12.19 -11.01
CA LEU A 64 8.17 -13.33 -10.09
C LEU A 64 8.07 -14.70 -10.77
N PRO A 65 7.09 -14.96 -11.68
CA PRO A 65 7.00 -16.25 -12.34
C PRO A 65 8.24 -16.58 -13.17
N GLY A 66 8.83 -15.57 -13.84
CA GLY A 66 10.03 -15.73 -14.67
C GLY A 66 11.32 -15.90 -13.86
N ILE A 67 11.45 -15.21 -12.72
CA ILE A 67 12.66 -15.26 -11.88
C ILE A 67 12.70 -16.54 -11.03
N MET A 68 11.54 -17.05 -10.58
CA MET A 68 11.46 -18.19 -9.67
C MET A 68 11.18 -19.53 -10.38
N HIS A 69 11.11 -19.55 -11.71
CA HIS A 69 10.71 -20.72 -12.52
C HIS A 69 9.40 -21.36 -12.04
N TRP A 70 8.46 -20.56 -11.56
CA TRP A 70 7.19 -21.05 -11.04
C TRP A 70 6.24 -21.39 -12.18
N ASP A 71 5.74 -22.62 -12.17
CA ASP A 71 4.70 -23.01 -13.10
C ASP A 71 3.35 -22.50 -12.56
N VAL A 72 2.80 -21.51 -13.25
CA VAL A 72 1.51 -20.87 -12.92
C VAL A 72 0.33 -21.86 -13.03
N SER A 73 0.58 -23.04 -13.59
CA SER A 73 -0.34 -24.18 -13.68
C SER A 73 -0.43 -24.97 -12.37
N ASN A 74 0.60 -24.90 -11.51
CA ASN A 74 0.62 -25.55 -10.20
C ASN A 74 -0.08 -24.68 -9.14
N ALA A 75 -1.05 -25.28 -8.44
CA ALA A 75 -1.83 -24.58 -7.41
C ALA A 75 -0.99 -24.10 -6.21
N ALA A 76 0.13 -24.78 -5.91
CA ALA A 76 1.04 -24.45 -4.81
C ALA A 76 1.83 -23.16 -5.07
N ASP A 77 2.43 -23.04 -6.25
CA ASP A 77 3.24 -21.87 -6.64
C ASP A 77 2.36 -20.63 -6.82
N LEU A 78 1.15 -20.84 -7.36
CA LEU A 78 0.16 -19.78 -7.49
C LEU A 78 -0.34 -19.27 -6.13
N ALA A 79 -0.42 -20.14 -5.11
CA ALA A 79 -0.73 -19.71 -3.74
C ALA A 79 0.41 -18.89 -3.12
N GLN A 80 1.66 -19.25 -3.38
CA GLN A 80 2.83 -18.48 -2.94
C GLN A 80 2.87 -17.09 -3.56
N LEU A 81 2.69 -16.98 -4.89
CA LEU A 81 2.66 -15.69 -5.59
C LEU A 81 1.59 -14.75 -5.01
N ARG A 82 0.39 -15.28 -4.72
CA ARG A 82 -0.71 -14.50 -4.12
C ARG A 82 -0.44 -14.06 -2.69
N ALA A 83 0.25 -14.89 -1.90
CA ALA A 83 0.66 -14.53 -0.54
C ALA A 83 1.72 -13.43 -0.56
N LEU A 84 2.73 -13.53 -1.43
CA LEU A 84 3.74 -12.48 -1.65
C LEU A 84 3.10 -11.15 -2.04
N ASN A 85 2.21 -11.16 -3.03
CA ASN A 85 1.54 -9.94 -3.48
C ASN A 85 0.68 -9.33 -2.39
N ALA A 86 0.04 -10.14 -1.54
CA ALA A 86 -0.71 -9.64 -0.39
C ALA A 86 0.19 -8.95 0.64
N ILE A 87 1.39 -9.49 0.91
CA ILE A 87 2.37 -8.87 1.81
C ILE A 87 2.84 -7.53 1.25
N VAL A 88 3.21 -7.49 -0.04
CA VAL A 88 3.63 -6.24 -0.71
C VAL A 88 2.52 -5.20 -0.65
N LEU A 89 1.27 -5.60 -0.97
CA LEU A 89 0.11 -4.72 -0.92
C LEU A 89 -0.17 -4.21 0.49
N PHE A 90 0.01 -5.05 1.52
CA PHE A 90 -0.15 -4.65 2.92
C PHE A 90 0.89 -3.60 3.34
N VAL A 91 2.17 -3.82 3.00
CA VAL A 91 3.26 -2.85 3.28
C VAL A 91 2.97 -1.52 2.58
N LEU A 92 2.61 -1.55 1.30
CA LEU A 92 2.24 -0.34 0.56
C LEU A 92 1.00 0.34 1.14
N GLY A 93 0.01 -0.42 1.60
CA GLY A 93 -1.19 0.09 2.26
C GLY A 93 -0.86 0.88 3.53
N ILE A 94 0.06 0.38 4.36
CA ILE A 94 0.57 1.12 5.53
C ILE A 94 1.29 2.41 5.10
N LEU A 95 2.10 2.36 4.04
CA LEU A 95 2.80 3.55 3.55
C LEU A 95 1.81 4.61 3.03
N VAL A 96 0.75 4.20 2.32
CA VAL A 96 -0.35 5.08 1.90
C VAL A 96 -1.05 5.67 3.12
N LEU A 97 -1.37 4.86 4.13
CA LEU A 97 -1.99 5.34 5.36
C LEU A 97 -1.11 6.37 6.07
N ALA A 98 0.19 6.11 6.19
CA ALA A 98 1.16 7.06 6.75
C ALA A 98 1.27 8.35 5.93
N ARG A 99 1.01 8.31 4.61
CA ARG A 99 0.92 9.51 3.76
C ARG A 99 -0.36 10.30 4.02
N VAL A 100 -1.50 9.63 4.15
CA VAL A 100 -2.82 10.24 4.41
C VAL A 100 -2.83 10.92 5.78
N ALA A 101 -2.22 10.29 6.79
CA ALA A 101 -2.20 10.76 8.16
C ALA A 101 -1.18 11.87 8.46
N ARG A 102 -0.44 12.39 7.45
CA ARG A 102 0.53 13.48 7.69
C ARG A 102 -0.21 14.75 8.18
N PRO A 103 0.35 15.50 9.16
CA PRO A 103 1.61 15.28 9.86
C PRO A 103 1.49 14.19 10.94
N LEU A 104 2.52 13.35 11.06
CA LEU A 104 2.57 12.18 11.97
C LEU A 104 2.76 12.56 13.45
N VAL A 105 2.76 13.86 13.78
CA VAL A 105 2.93 14.33 15.15
C VAL A 105 1.57 14.33 15.87
N GLY A 106 1.44 13.49 16.91
CA GLY A 106 0.25 13.39 17.77
C GLY A 106 -0.57 12.11 17.57
N TRP A 107 -1.89 12.20 17.81
CA TRP A 107 -2.82 11.05 17.82
C TRP A 107 -2.90 10.30 16.48
N ARG A 108 -2.68 10.99 15.36
CA ARG A 108 -2.68 10.41 14.01
C ARG A 108 -1.49 9.47 13.79
N GLY A 109 -0.33 9.79 14.36
CA GLY A 109 0.85 8.92 14.33
C GLY A 109 0.64 7.64 15.14
N LEU A 110 0.03 7.78 16.33
CA LEU A 110 -0.33 6.63 17.17
C LEU A 110 -1.32 5.70 16.46
N MET A 111 -2.31 6.26 15.75
CA MET A 111 -3.24 5.47 14.92
C MET A 111 -2.50 4.67 13.86
N VAL A 112 -1.64 5.32 13.05
CA VAL A 112 -0.86 4.63 12.01
C VAL A 112 -0.01 3.51 12.62
N LEU A 113 0.64 3.77 13.75
CA LEU A 113 1.46 2.79 14.46
C LEU A 113 0.60 1.63 14.98
N ALA A 114 -0.57 1.90 15.55
CA ALA A 114 -1.51 0.89 16.03
C ALA A 114 -2.03 0.01 14.87
N PHE A 115 -2.41 0.60 13.73
CA PHE A 115 -2.84 -0.16 12.55
C PHE A 115 -1.70 -0.99 11.94
N ALA A 116 -0.49 -0.45 11.90
CA ALA A 116 0.70 -1.20 11.50
C ALA A 116 0.99 -2.37 12.46
N ALA A 117 0.90 -2.13 13.77
CA ALA A 117 1.10 -3.14 14.80
C ALA A 117 0.01 -4.22 14.75
N ILE A 118 -1.27 -3.85 14.62
CA ILE A 118 -2.38 -4.81 14.51
C ILE A 118 -2.22 -5.68 13.26
N GLY A 119 -1.88 -5.08 12.12
CA GLY A 119 -1.70 -5.88 10.91
C GLY A 119 -0.43 -6.76 10.96
N ALA A 120 0.65 -6.32 11.61
CA ALA A 120 1.83 -7.14 11.87
C ALA A 120 1.55 -8.28 12.87
N LEU A 121 0.86 -7.98 13.98
CA LEU A 121 0.39 -8.96 14.96
C LEU A 121 -0.62 -9.94 14.34
N GLY A 122 -1.40 -9.50 13.36
CA GLY A 122 -2.26 -10.36 12.56
C GLY A 122 -1.51 -11.49 11.85
N VAL A 123 -0.23 -11.31 11.51
CA VAL A 123 0.61 -12.38 10.95
C VAL A 123 0.98 -13.42 12.03
N ALA A 124 1.08 -13.00 13.30
CA ALA A 124 1.34 -13.88 14.43
C ALA A 124 0.11 -14.69 14.85
N ILE A 125 -1.11 -14.19 14.59
CA ILE A 125 -2.35 -14.89 14.94
C ILE A 125 -2.62 -16.01 13.92
N PRO A 126 -2.64 -17.30 14.33
CA PRO A 126 -2.81 -18.42 13.40
C PRO A 126 -4.16 -18.43 12.69
N PHE A 127 -5.20 -17.86 13.31
CA PHE A 127 -6.52 -17.69 12.70
C PHE A 127 -6.48 -16.74 11.49
N VAL A 128 -5.89 -15.56 11.64
CA VAL A 128 -5.72 -14.56 10.57
C VAL A 128 -4.80 -15.10 9.48
N ARG A 129 -3.71 -15.78 9.87
CA ARG A 129 -2.78 -16.43 8.95
C ARG A 129 -3.45 -17.53 8.10
N ARG A 130 -4.33 -18.35 8.69
CA ARG A 130 -5.09 -19.40 8.01
C ARG A 130 -6.22 -18.81 7.15
N PHE A 131 -6.93 -17.82 7.67
CA PHE A 131 -8.04 -17.17 6.97
C PHE A 131 -7.55 -16.41 5.72
N PHE A 132 -6.44 -15.66 5.83
CA PHE A 132 -5.81 -14.94 4.71
C PHE A 132 -4.71 -15.73 4.01
N ALA A 133 -4.57 -17.04 4.26
CA ALA A 133 -3.52 -17.89 3.69
C ALA A 133 -2.15 -17.21 3.55
N LEU A 134 -1.72 -16.56 4.63
CA LEU A 134 -0.41 -15.92 4.73
C LEU A 134 0.64 -17.02 4.83
N ILE A 135 1.12 -17.46 3.67
CA ILE A 135 2.26 -18.36 3.56
C ILE A 135 3.49 -17.54 3.91
N VAL A 136 4.13 -17.89 5.02
CA VAL A 136 5.44 -17.31 5.35
C VAL A 136 6.45 -17.91 4.38
N PRO A 137 7.05 -17.10 3.50
CA PRO A 137 8.05 -17.57 2.55
C PRO A 137 9.23 -18.18 3.33
N ARG A 138 9.70 -19.36 2.93
CA ARG A 138 10.88 -20.02 3.53
C ARG A 138 12.03 -20.04 2.53
N GLY A 139 13.25 -19.77 3.00
CA GLY A 139 14.48 -19.85 2.19
C GLY A 139 14.52 -18.83 1.05
N SER A 140 14.69 -19.31 -0.19
CA SER A 140 14.82 -18.50 -1.42
C SER A 140 13.64 -17.54 -1.65
N THR A 141 12.42 -17.97 -1.30
CA THR A 141 11.19 -17.17 -1.45
C THR A 141 11.15 -15.95 -0.52
N LEU A 142 11.87 -15.98 0.61
CA LEU A 142 11.97 -14.86 1.54
C LEU A 142 12.84 -13.74 0.96
N MET A 143 13.95 -14.08 0.30
CA MET A 143 14.80 -13.11 -0.39
C MET A 143 14.06 -12.44 -1.55
N ALA A 144 13.33 -13.23 -2.36
CA ALA A 144 12.48 -12.68 -3.41
C ALA A 144 11.41 -11.72 -2.86
N THR A 145 10.80 -12.05 -1.72
CA THR A 145 9.82 -11.19 -1.05
C THR A 145 10.45 -9.88 -0.57
N LEU A 146 11.63 -9.95 0.06
CA LEU A 146 12.34 -8.76 0.55
C LEU A 146 12.77 -7.84 -0.59
N ILE A 147 13.32 -8.40 -1.68
CA ILE A 147 13.69 -7.64 -2.88
C ILE A 147 12.46 -6.95 -3.46
N MET A 148 11.34 -7.68 -3.58
CA MET A 148 10.10 -7.11 -4.12
C MET A 148 9.51 -6.03 -3.22
N ILE A 149 9.58 -6.18 -1.89
CA ILE A 149 9.21 -5.12 -0.95
C ILE A 149 10.13 -3.92 -1.18
N ALA A 150 11.44 -4.11 -1.28
CA ALA A 150 12.39 -3.02 -1.51
C ALA A 150 12.12 -2.28 -2.82
N VAL A 151 11.86 -3.01 -3.92
CA VAL A 151 11.48 -2.45 -5.22
C VAL A 151 10.15 -1.69 -5.13
N ALA A 152 9.14 -2.27 -4.49
CA ALA A 152 7.84 -1.63 -4.31
C ALA A 152 7.94 -0.34 -3.48
N VAL A 153 8.73 -0.35 -2.41
CA VAL A 153 9.02 0.82 -1.58
C VAL A 153 9.76 1.87 -2.39
N ALA A 154 10.76 1.49 -3.19
CA ALA A 154 11.47 2.41 -4.07
C ALA A 154 10.55 3.06 -5.11
N ILE A 155 9.71 2.27 -5.79
CA ILE A 155 8.70 2.77 -6.74
C ILE A 155 7.75 3.74 -6.04
N PHE A 156 7.28 3.39 -4.84
CA PHE A 156 6.39 4.25 -4.06
C PHE A 156 7.07 5.57 -3.66
N LEU A 157 8.32 5.53 -3.20
CA LEU A 157 9.06 6.73 -2.84
C LEU A 157 9.33 7.61 -4.06
N VAL A 158 9.70 7.02 -5.20
CA VAL A 158 9.93 7.74 -6.46
C VAL A 158 8.63 8.38 -6.96
N CYS A 159 7.56 7.60 -7.12
CA CYS A 159 6.30 8.09 -7.68
C CYS A 159 5.68 9.20 -6.83
N VAL A 160 5.74 9.05 -5.50
CA VAL A 160 5.18 10.06 -4.60
C VAL A 160 6.19 11.19 -4.30
N GLY A 161 7.48 10.98 -4.53
CA GLY A 161 8.53 12.00 -4.51
C GLY A 161 8.42 12.93 -5.72
N THR A 162 8.31 12.39 -6.93
CA THR A 162 8.11 13.16 -8.16
C THR A 162 6.80 13.95 -8.10
N ALA A 163 5.71 13.35 -7.61
CA ALA A 163 4.45 14.06 -7.41
C ALA A 163 4.56 15.24 -6.44
N ARG A 164 5.37 15.10 -5.37
CA ARG A 164 5.66 16.21 -4.45
C ARG A 164 6.47 17.31 -5.11
N VAL A 165 7.58 16.96 -5.75
CA VAL A 165 8.46 17.92 -6.43
C VAL A 165 7.69 18.68 -7.50
N LEU A 166 6.87 18.00 -8.30
CA LEU A 166 6.04 18.63 -9.32
C LEU A 166 4.99 19.59 -8.72
N SER A 167 4.44 19.25 -7.55
CA SER A 167 3.50 20.13 -6.84
C SER A 167 4.17 21.40 -6.32
N MET A 168 5.42 21.31 -5.84
CA MET A 168 6.22 22.45 -5.38
C MET A 168 6.65 23.34 -6.55
N ARG A 169 7.09 22.77 -7.67
CA ARG A 169 7.43 23.54 -8.89
C ARG A 169 6.22 24.30 -9.45
N LYS A 170 5.03 23.71 -9.41
CA LYS A 170 3.79 24.37 -9.86
C LYS A 170 3.34 25.50 -8.92
N GLN A 171 3.77 25.48 -7.65
CA GLN A 171 3.55 26.59 -6.72
C GLN A 171 4.58 27.71 -6.94
N ALA A 172 5.87 27.38 -7.11
CA ALA A 172 6.92 28.35 -7.39
C ALA A 172 6.67 29.16 -8.68
N GLY A 173 6.26 28.51 -9.77
CA GLY A 173 5.92 29.20 -11.03
C GLY A 173 4.61 30.00 -10.98
N LYS A 174 3.81 29.88 -9.92
CA LYS A 174 2.63 30.74 -9.69
C LYS A 174 2.99 32.00 -8.91
N THR A 175 4.07 31.97 -8.13
CA THR A 175 4.59 33.11 -7.37
C THR A 175 5.42 34.05 -8.25
N GLU A 176 6.04 33.53 -9.32
CA GLU A 176 6.83 34.32 -10.29
C GLU A 176 5.96 35.12 -11.29
N LYS A 177 4.64 34.86 -11.32
CA LYS A 177 3.67 35.55 -12.20
C LYS A 177 2.79 36.56 -11.46
N ILE A 178 3.16 36.95 -10.24
CA ILE A 178 2.50 38.00 -9.44
C ILE A 178 3.55 39.08 -9.21
#